data_AF-A0A9P6KFK9-F1
#
_entry.id   AF-A0A9P6KFK9-F1
#
_cell.length_a   1.000
_cell.length_b   1.000
_cell.length_c   1.000
_cell.angle_alpha   90.00
_cell.angle_beta   90.00
_cell.angle_gamma   90.00
#
_symmetry.space_group_name_H-M   'P 1'
#
loop_
_entity.id
_entity.type
_entity.pdbx_description
1 polymer ?
#
loop_
_entity_poly.entity_id
_entity_poly.type
_entity_poly.pdbx_seq_one_letter_code
_entity_poly.pdbx_strand_id
1 'polypeptide(L)'
;MSCPAGYSAISNTLSATAAIAETLQPGDQYCFYGENIVWSEHHLKPSQLAPFRVIGDDLSDNALDILKIKREENAYDALIEYISKPEEEQASQAPRLLYDQMMRVPEWVDWDQICRGQQVHW
;
A
#
# COMPACT_ATOMS: atom_id res chain seq x y z
N MET A 1 -28.28 -13.61 -6.83
CA MET A 1 -27.27 -14.18 -5.90
C MET A 1 -27.23 -13.28 -4.68
N SER A 2 -27.83 -13.73 -3.58
CA SER A 2 -27.97 -12.97 -2.33
C SER A 2 -26.78 -13.28 -1.43
N CYS A 3 -26.13 -12.26 -0.88
CA CYS A 3 -25.06 -12.44 0.10
C CYS A 3 -25.63 -13.12 1.37
N PRO A 4 -24.87 -14.01 2.03
CA PRO A 4 -25.32 -14.70 3.24
C PRO A 4 -25.45 -13.75 4.43
N ALA A 5 -26.45 -14.01 5.28
CA ALA A 5 -26.74 -13.25 6.49
C ALA A 5 -25.53 -13.27 7.43
N GLY A 6 -24.95 -12.09 7.68
CA GLY A 6 -23.76 -11.90 8.52
C GLY A 6 -22.75 -10.88 7.96
N TYR A 7 -22.78 -10.63 6.65
CA TYR A 7 -21.96 -9.59 5.99
C TYR A 7 -22.86 -8.56 5.30
N SER A 8 -23.53 -7.69 6.06
CA SER A 8 -24.45 -6.68 5.50
C SER A 8 -24.35 -5.29 6.14
N ALA A 9 -23.16 -4.85 6.55
CA ALA A 9 -23.02 -3.52 7.15
C ALA A 9 -21.74 -2.73 6.81
N ILE A 10 -20.88 -3.22 5.90
CA ILE A 10 -19.65 -2.49 5.53
C ILE A 10 -19.84 -1.72 4.20
N SER A 11 -20.64 -2.24 3.27
CA SER A 11 -20.85 -1.60 1.96
C SER A 11 -21.61 -0.27 2.06
N ASN A 12 -22.69 -0.22 2.85
CA ASN A 12 -23.53 0.98 2.96
C ASN A 12 -22.85 2.12 3.75
N THR A 13 -22.02 1.79 4.74
CA THR A 13 -21.26 2.77 5.53
C THR A 13 -20.08 3.34 4.74
N LEU A 14 -19.33 2.52 4.00
CA LEU A 14 -18.23 2.99 3.15
C LEU A 14 -18.69 3.86 1.97
N SER A 15 -19.88 3.57 1.41
CA SER A 15 -20.46 4.39 0.35
C SER A 15 -20.92 5.76 0.86
N ALA A 16 -21.53 5.79 2.06
CA ALA A 16 -21.94 7.04 2.69
C ALA A 16 -20.75 7.92 3.12
N THR A 17 -19.66 7.33 3.61
CA THR A 17 -18.45 8.07 3.99
C THR A 17 -17.72 8.65 2.78
N ALA A 18 -17.63 7.91 1.68
CA ALA A 18 -17.09 8.43 0.42
C ALA A 18 -17.92 9.60 -0.13
N ALA A 19 -19.25 9.49 -0.11
CA ALA A 19 -20.12 10.58 -0.55
C ALA A 19 -19.94 11.86 0.28
N ILE A 20 -19.79 11.73 1.61
CA ILE A 20 -19.52 12.88 2.49
C ILE A 20 -18.13 13.45 2.21
N ALA A 21 -17.09 12.60 2.17
CA ALA A 21 -15.72 13.02 1.95
C ALA A 21 -15.50 13.72 0.59
N GLU A 22 -16.32 13.45 -0.42
CA GLU A 22 -16.29 14.14 -1.72
C GLU A 22 -16.63 15.64 -1.61
N THR A 23 -17.47 15.97 -0.62
CA THR A 23 -18.01 17.33 -0.43
C THR A 23 -17.17 18.19 0.52
N LEU A 24 -16.32 17.58 1.35
CA LEU A 24 -15.51 18.26 2.35
C LEU A 24 -14.55 19.28 1.73
N GLN A 25 -14.38 20.39 2.44
CA GLN A 25 -13.47 21.49 2.12
C GLN A 25 -12.39 21.63 3.20
N PRO A 26 -11.22 22.20 2.87
CA PRO A 26 -10.22 22.53 3.87
C PRO A 26 -10.80 23.36 5.03
N GLY A 27 -10.55 22.91 6.26
CA GLY A 27 -11.09 23.51 7.49
C GLY A 27 -12.31 22.79 8.06
N ASP A 28 -12.99 21.93 7.29
CA ASP A 28 -14.14 21.17 7.77
C ASP A 28 -13.72 20.13 8.82
N GLN A 29 -14.55 19.96 9.85
CA GLN A 29 -14.39 18.88 10.83
C GLN A 29 -15.19 17.66 10.38
N TYR A 30 -14.54 16.51 10.37
CA TYR A 30 -15.16 15.23 9.99
C TYR A 30 -14.82 14.16 11.03
N CYS A 31 -15.85 13.45 11.49
CA CYS A 31 -15.69 12.32 12.41
C CYS A 31 -15.59 11.03 11.62
N PHE A 32 -14.44 10.36 11.66
CA PHE A 32 -14.19 9.11 10.96
C PHE A 32 -13.52 8.10 11.89
N TYR A 33 -14.10 6.91 11.99
CA TYR A 33 -13.69 5.87 12.95
C TYR A 33 -13.56 6.33 14.42
N GLY A 34 -14.39 7.28 14.84
CA GLY A 34 -14.38 7.82 16.20
C GLY A 34 -13.35 8.93 16.43
N GLU A 35 -12.54 9.24 15.42
CA GLU A 35 -11.57 10.33 15.46
C GLU A 35 -12.13 11.56 14.75
N ASN A 36 -11.87 12.74 15.33
CA ASN A 36 -12.22 14.01 14.69
C ASN A 36 -11.02 14.53 13.93
N ILE A 37 -11.14 14.60 12.61
CA ILE A 37 -10.11 15.14 11.73
C ILE A 37 -10.54 16.49 11.17
N VAL A 38 -9.57 17.39 11.00
CA VAL A 38 -9.76 18.63 10.24
C VAL A 38 -9.28 18.36 8.82
N TRP A 39 -10.19 18.47 7.86
CA TRP A 39 -9.85 18.30 6.45
C TRP A 39 -8.87 19.40 6.03
N SER A 40 -7.80 19.01 5.36
CA SER A 40 -6.74 19.94 4.92
C SER A 40 -6.64 19.99 3.40
N GLU A 41 -5.92 20.96 2.86
CA GLU A 41 -5.67 21.09 1.42
C GLU A 41 -4.94 19.88 0.81
N HIS A 42 -4.28 19.06 1.64
CA HIS A 42 -3.56 17.87 1.21
C HIS A 42 -4.43 16.60 1.20
N HIS A 43 -5.65 16.65 1.72
CA HIS A 43 -6.56 15.51 1.67
C HIS A 43 -7.16 15.37 0.28
N LEU A 44 -6.86 14.23 -0.37
CA LEU A 44 -7.42 13.90 -1.68
C LEU A 44 -8.86 13.45 -1.55
N LYS A 45 -9.70 13.87 -2.50
CA LYS A 45 -11.09 13.44 -2.58
C LYS A 45 -11.22 11.98 -3.00
N PRO A 46 -12.30 11.28 -2.61
CA PRO A 46 -12.58 9.92 -3.07
C PRO A 46 -12.53 9.75 -4.59
N SER A 47 -13.09 10.70 -5.36
CA SER A 47 -13.02 10.68 -6.83
C SER A 47 -11.59 10.75 -7.37
N GLN A 48 -10.70 11.48 -6.70
CA GLN A 48 -9.27 11.56 -7.04
C GLN A 48 -8.51 10.29 -6.65
N LEU A 49 -8.96 9.59 -5.59
CA LEU A 49 -8.36 8.34 -5.14
C LEU A 49 -8.86 7.11 -5.90
N ALA A 50 -10.04 7.20 -6.55
CA ALA A 50 -10.65 6.07 -7.24
C ALA A 50 -9.75 5.43 -8.31
N PRO A 51 -9.01 6.18 -9.16
CA PRO A 51 -8.08 5.60 -10.12
C PRO A 51 -6.95 4.78 -9.49
N PHE A 52 -6.47 5.14 -8.29
CA PHE A 52 -5.39 4.40 -7.64
C PHE A 52 -5.82 3.02 -7.12
N ARG A 53 -7.13 2.76 -7.01
CA ARG A 53 -7.65 1.45 -6.57
C ARG A 53 -7.51 0.36 -7.63
N VAL A 54 -7.33 0.74 -8.89
CA VAL A 54 -7.16 -0.20 -10.00
C VAL A 54 -5.70 -0.32 -10.45
N ILE A 55 -4.79 0.43 -9.83
CA ILE A 55 -3.36 0.40 -10.11
C ILE A 55 -2.72 -0.55 -9.10
N GLY A 56 -2.13 -1.64 -9.61
CA GLY A 56 -1.34 -2.59 -8.84
C GLY A 56 0.15 -2.23 -8.85
N ASP A 57 0.97 -3.21 -8.49
CA ASP A 57 2.42 -3.15 -8.61
C ASP A 57 2.89 -4.24 -9.57
N ASP A 58 3.02 -3.86 -10.84
CA ASP A 58 3.42 -4.76 -11.92
C ASP A 58 4.76 -5.45 -11.62
N LEU A 59 5.70 -4.79 -10.93
CA LEU A 59 7.00 -5.37 -10.62
C LEU A 59 6.86 -6.48 -9.57
N SER A 60 6.11 -6.21 -8.51
CA SER A 60 5.81 -7.19 -7.46
C SER A 60 4.99 -8.35 -8.01
N ASP A 61 3.98 -8.10 -8.84
CA ASP A 61 3.14 -9.14 -9.44
C ASP A 61 3.98 -10.07 -10.34
N ASN A 62 4.83 -9.49 -11.21
CA ASN A 62 5.74 -10.27 -12.05
C ASN A 62 6.75 -11.06 -11.23
N ALA A 63 7.26 -10.52 -10.12
CA ALA A 63 8.17 -11.25 -9.25
C ALA A 63 7.46 -12.43 -8.56
N LEU A 64 6.23 -12.23 -8.09
CA LEU A 64 5.44 -13.26 -7.41
C LEU A 64 5.12 -14.44 -8.34
N ASP A 65 4.76 -14.16 -9.60
CA ASP A 65 4.50 -15.18 -10.62
C ASP A 65 5.72 -16.07 -10.90
N ILE A 66 6.92 -15.51 -10.78
CA ILE A 66 8.20 -16.22 -10.97
C ILE A 66 8.58 -17.02 -9.73
N LEU A 67 8.44 -16.43 -8.54
CA LEU A 67 8.83 -17.07 -7.28
C LEU A 67 7.87 -18.20 -6.89
N LYS A 68 6.60 -18.16 -7.31
CA LYS A 68 5.57 -19.19 -7.06
C LYS A 68 5.48 -19.59 -5.58
N ILE A 69 5.55 -18.59 -4.71
CA ILE A 69 5.59 -18.75 -3.25
C ILE A 69 4.32 -19.44 -2.77
N LYS A 70 4.46 -20.49 -1.95
CA LYS A 70 3.31 -21.14 -1.31
C LYS A 70 2.87 -20.38 -0.06
N ARG A 71 1.64 -20.64 0.39
CA ARG A 71 1.03 -19.93 1.52
C ARG A 71 1.83 -20.01 2.82
N GLU A 72 2.53 -21.12 3.04
CA GLU A 72 3.31 -21.38 4.25
C GLU A 72 4.78 -20.95 4.12
N GLU A 73 5.22 -20.51 2.94
CA GLU A 73 6.61 -20.16 2.66
C GLU A 73 6.88 -18.68 2.94
N ASN A 74 8.10 -18.38 3.38
CA ASN A 74 8.55 -17.01 3.56
C ASN A 74 8.95 -16.40 2.20
N ALA A 75 8.21 -15.39 1.77
CA ALA A 75 8.44 -14.70 0.51
C ALA A 75 9.83 -14.07 0.41
N TYR A 76 10.35 -13.55 1.52
CA TYR A 76 11.67 -12.93 1.56
C TYR A 76 12.78 -13.97 1.37
N ASP A 77 12.68 -15.12 2.04
CA ASP A 77 13.68 -16.18 1.91
C ASP A 77 13.69 -16.76 0.49
N ALA A 78 12.52 -16.94 -0.12
CA ALA A 78 12.39 -17.37 -1.51
C ALA A 78 13.03 -16.36 -2.49
N LEU A 79 12.82 -15.06 -2.24
CA LEU A 79 13.44 -13.99 -3.02
C LEU A 79 14.97 -14.01 -2.89
N ILE A 80 15.49 -14.13 -1.67
CA ILE A 80 16.93 -14.20 -1.41
C ILE A 80 17.55 -15.43 -2.09
N GLU A 81 16.90 -16.60 -1.99
CA GLU A 81 17.36 -17.81 -2.65
C GLU A 81 17.41 -17.61 -4.18
N TYR A 82 16.39 -16.98 -4.76
CA TYR A 82 16.34 -16.70 -6.20
C TYR A 82 17.50 -15.79 -6.65
N ILE A 83 17.72 -14.66 -5.96
CA ILE A 83 18.76 -13.69 -6.35
C ILE A 83 20.18 -14.19 -6.07
N SER A 84 20.34 -15.19 -5.20
CA SER A 84 21.64 -15.80 -4.92
C SER A 84 22.18 -16.63 -6.11
N LYS A 85 21.30 -17.04 -7.02
CA LYS A 85 21.65 -17.76 -8.26
C LYS A 85 22.24 -16.78 -9.29
N PRO A 86 23.20 -17.22 -10.13
CA PRO A 86 23.71 -16.41 -11.24
C PRO A 86 22.57 -15.90 -12.13
N GLU A 87 22.68 -14.68 -12.67
CA GLU A 87 21.63 -14.08 -13.50
C GLU A 87 21.28 -14.91 -14.75
N GLU A 88 22.26 -15.64 -15.29
CA GLU A 88 22.08 -16.54 -16.43
C GLU A 88 21.14 -17.72 -16.13
N GLU A 89 20.99 -18.08 -14.85
CA GLU A 89 20.11 -19.17 -14.38
C GLU A 89 18.72 -18.65 -13.95
N GLN A 90 18.51 -17.33 -13.97
CA GLN A 90 17.26 -16.72 -13.56
C GLN A 90 16.26 -16.69 -14.72
N ALA A 91 15.05 -17.20 -14.46
CA ALA A 91 13.96 -17.19 -15.44
C ALA A 91 13.47 -15.76 -15.80
N SER A 92 13.70 -14.78 -14.93
CA SER A 92 13.29 -13.38 -15.12
C SER A 92 14.13 -12.46 -14.24
N GLN A 93 14.30 -11.22 -14.68
CA GLN A 93 14.94 -10.15 -13.90
C GLN A 93 13.99 -9.54 -12.86
N ALA A 94 12.68 -9.81 -12.92
CA ALA A 94 11.69 -9.16 -12.06
C ALA A 94 11.97 -9.33 -10.55
N PRO A 95 12.27 -10.54 -10.02
CA PRO A 95 12.61 -10.67 -8.59
C PRO A 95 13.85 -9.87 -8.20
N ARG A 96 14.88 -9.83 -9.06
CA ARG A 96 16.10 -9.05 -8.79
C ARG A 96 15.82 -7.55 -8.75
N LEU A 97 15.09 -7.04 -9.74
CA LEU A 97 14.69 -5.63 -9.78
C LEU A 97 13.80 -5.24 -8.58
N LEU A 98 12.89 -6.13 -8.16
CA LEU A 98 12.09 -5.92 -6.96
C LEU A 98 12.99 -5.77 -5.72
N TYR A 99 13.94 -6.69 -5.55
CA TYR A 99 14.90 -6.62 -4.44
C TYR A 99 15.70 -5.32 -4.46
N ASP A 100 16.21 -4.92 -5.62
CA ASP A 100 16.98 -3.68 -5.77
C ASP A 100 16.15 -2.44 -5.42
N GLN A 101 14.87 -2.39 -5.83
CA GLN A 101 13.97 -1.30 -5.47
C GLN A 101 13.64 -1.28 -3.98
N MET A 102 13.40 -2.44 -3.37
CA MET A 102 13.13 -2.55 -1.94
C MET A 102 14.30 -2.11 -1.07
N MET A 103 15.53 -2.36 -1.52
CA MET A 103 16.74 -1.99 -0.79
C MET A 103 17.22 -0.56 -1.08
N ARG A 104 16.61 0.12 -2.07
CA ARG A 104 17.00 1.47 -2.45
C ARG A 104 16.27 2.51 -1.62
N VAL A 105 17.03 3.26 -0.85
CA VAL A 105 16.52 4.44 -0.15
C VAL A 105 16.33 5.59 -1.16
N PRO A 106 15.15 6.22 -1.24
CA PRO A 106 14.94 7.37 -2.12
C PRO A 106 15.82 8.57 -1.75
N GLU A 107 16.23 9.35 -2.75
CA GLU A 107 17.15 10.49 -2.56
C GLU A 107 16.56 11.63 -1.72
N TRP A 108 15.23 11.72 -1.65
CA TRP A 108 14.54 12.72 -0.83
C TRP A 108 14.53 12.38 0.66
N VAL A 109 15.01 11.19 1.05
CA VAL A 109 15.05 10.78 2.46
C VAL A 109 16.09 11.60 3.22
N ASP A 110 15.60 12.33 4.23
CA ASP A 110 16.41 13.08 5.18
C ASP A 110 16.55 12.28 6.49
N TRP A 111 17.74 11.71 6.70
CA TRP A 111 18.04 10.89 7.88
C TRP A 111 18.03 11.69 9.18
N ASP A 112 18.41 12.97 9.16
CA ASP A 112 18.39 13.81 10.35
C ASP A 112 16.94 14.04 10.82
N GLN A 113 16.02 14.26 9.88
CA GLN A 113 14.59 14.36 10.18
C GLN A 113 14.03 13.06 10.76
N ILE A 114 14.37 11.91 10.18
CA ILE A 114 13.93 10.60 10.69
C ILE A 114 14.45 10.38 12.11
N CYS A 115 15.75 10.62 12.36
CA CYS A 115 16.34 10.48 13.68
C CYS A 115 15.66 11.38 14.72
N ARG A 116 15.33 12.64 14.37
CA ARG A 116 14.58 13.52 15.27
C ARG A 116 13.17 13.01 15.55
N GLY A 117 12.46 12.49 14.54
CA GLY A 117 11.13 11.91 14.73
C GLY A 117 11.12 10.73 15.68
N GLN A 118 12.11 9.83 15.56
CA GLN A 118 12.27 8.66 16.45
C GLN A 118 12.57 9.04 17.91
N GLN A 119 13.17 10.20 18.17
CA GLN A 119 13.40 10.69 19.53
C GLN A 119 12.11 11.20 20.21
N VAL A 120 11.09 11.58 19.44
CA VAL A 120 9.82 12.12 19.96
C VAL A 120 8.78 11.00 20.17
N HIS A 121 8.73 10.03 19.27
CA HIS A 121 7.73 8.95 19.26
C HIS A 121 8.36 7.58 19.57
N TRP A 122 8.82 7.38 20.81
CA TRP A 122 9.32 6.09 21.31
C TRP A 122 8.31 5.39 22.23
#